data_AF-A0A259DH76-F1
#
_entry.id   AF-A0A259DH76-F1
#
_cell.length_a   1.000
_cell.length_b   1.000
_cell.length_c   1.000
_cell.angle_alpha   90.00
_cell.angle_beta   90.00
_cell.angle_gamma   90.00
#
_symmetry.space_group_name_H-M   'P 1'
#
loop_
_entity.id
_entity.type
_entity.pdbx_description
1 polymer ?
#
loop_
_entity_poly.entity_id
_entity_poly.type
_entity_poly.pdbx_seq_one_letter_code
_entity_poly.pdbx_strand_id
1 'polypeptide(L)'
;PFSKVPFLGSMFNLTQAFPGDSFSINVGRLELLRADNPFETKQAPSLRTLFDLSDLEQSLFIYQTGQSGWVQSKLYRNMSGLWAQNEYLPLQMKPKIIRRQLDLNIKEK
;
A
#
# COMPACT_ATOMS: atom_id res chain seq x y z
N PRO A 1 15.42 -6.52 8.37
CA PRO A 1 15.93 -7.07 9.65
C PRO A 1 15.27 -8.41 10.03
N PHE A 2 13.94 -8.43 10.19
CA PHE A 2 13.22 -9.66 10.58
C PHE A 2 13.15 -10.74 9.51
N SER A 3 13.38 -10.37 8.24
CA SER A 3 13.49 -11.29 7.10
C SER A 3 14.63 -12.32 7.25
N LYS A 4 15.61 -12.04 8.13
CA LYS A 4 16.74 -12.95 8.44
C LYS A 4 16.43 -13.94 9.58
N VAL A 5 15.30 -13.76 10.27
CA VAL A 5 14.89 -14.63 11.38
C VAL A 5 13.85 -15.62 10.84
N PRO A 6 14.07 -16.94 10.98
CA PRO A 6 13.12 -17.96 10.55
C PRO A 6 11.71 -17.71 11.11
N PHE A 7 10.69 -18.00 10.32
CA PHE A 7 9.26 -17.80 10.61
C PHE A 7 8.79 -16.34 10.71
N LEU A 8 9.56 -15.43 11.34
CA LEU A 8 9.21 -14.01 11.44
C LEU A 8 9.16 -13.34 10.07
N GLY A 9 10.11 -13.64 9.17
CA GLY A 9 10.16 -13.02 7.85
C GLY A 9 8.84 -13.10 7.08
N SER A 10 8.16 -14.24 7.12
CA SER A 10 6.90 -14.45 6.39
C SER A 10 5.72 -13.61 6.91
N MET A 11 5.73 -13.26 8.20
CA MET A 11 4.67 -12.45 8.80
C MET A 11 4.80 -10.97 8.41
N PHE A 12 6.04 -10.47 8.38
CA PHE A 12 6.35 -9.06 8.12
C PHE A 12 6.60 -8.73 6.64
N ASN A 13 7.01 -9.69 5.83
CA ASN A 13 7.20 -9.46 4.40
C ASN A 13 5.84 -9.56 3.67
N LEU A 14 5.64 -8.66 2.72
CA LEU A 14 4.50 -8.66 1.81
C LEU A 14 5.01 -8.94 0.41
N THR A 15 4.39 -9.89 -0.27
CA THR A 15 4.72 -10.27 -1.64
C THR A 15 3.43 -10.35 -2.42
N GLN A 16 3.42 -9.73 -3.60
CA GLN A 16 2.27 -9.74 -4.50
C GLN A 16 2.79 -9.65 -5.94
N ALA A 17 2.23 -10.46 -6.84
CA ALA A 17 2.51 -10.34 -8.27
C ALA A 17 1.76 -9.13 -8.83
N PHE A 18 2.43 -8.30 -9.62
CA PHE A 18 1.85 -7.13 -10.28
C PHE A 18 2.56 -6.88 -11.63
N PRO A 19 1.92 -6.19 -12.58
CA PRO A 19 2.51 -5.95 -13.91
C PRO A 19 3.47 -4.77 -13.92
N GLY A 20 4.35 -4.72 -14.91
CA GLY A 20 5.26 -3.59 -15.17
C GLY A 20 6.73 -3.93 -14.98
N ASP A 21 7.58 -3.01 -15.43
CA ASP A 21 9.04 -3.15 -15.43
C ASP A 21 9.73 -1.78 -15.25
N SER A 22 11.05 -1.74 -15.45
CA SER A 22 11.89 -0.54 -15.35
C SER A 22 11.58 0.56 -16.40
N PHE A 23 10.81 0.25 -17.45
CA PHE A 23 10.53 1.13 -18.59
C PHE A 23 9.04 1.45 -18.75
N SER A 24 8.16 0.70 -18.09
CA SER A 24 6.72 0.95 -18.08
C SER A 24 6.33 2.08 -17.12
N ILE A 25 5.17 2.70 -17.37
CA ILE A 25 4.57 3.70 -16.45
C ILE A 25 4.30 3.06 -15.07
N ASN A 26 3.83 1.81 -15.04
CA ASN A 26 3.67 1.07 -13.80
C ASN A 26 5.02 0.51 -13.33
N VAL A 27 5.92 1.40 -12.92
CA VAL A 27 7.32 1.05 -12.65
C VAL A 27 7.47 -0.12 -11.68
N GLY A 28 8.28 -1.10 -12.09
CA GLY A 28 8.65 -2.27 -11.29
C GLY A 28 10.09 -2.67 -11.58
N ARG A 29 11.06 -2.05 -10.90
CA ARG A 29 12.47 -2.28 -11.22
C ARG A 29 12.87 -3.73 -10.93
N LEU A 30 13.24 -4.46 -11.99
CA LEU A 30 13.65 -5.86 -11.90
C LEU A 30 15.06 -5.99 -11.32
N GLU A 31 15.24 -6.95 -10.42
CA GLU A 31 16.52 -7.27 -9.79
C GLU A 31 17.29 -8.33 -10.60
N LEU A 32 17.52 -8.07 -11.90
CA LEU A 32 18.05 -9.05 -12.87
C LEU A 32 19.40 -9.70 -12.52
N LEU A 33 20.18 -9.09 -11.62
CA LEU A 33 21.46 -9.64 -11.15
C LEU A 33 21.30 -10.68 -10.03
N ARG A 34 20.08 -10.92 -9.53
CA ARG A 34 19.79 -11.96 -8.54
C ARG A 34 19.36 -13.26 -9.21
N ALA A 35 20.15 -14.31 -9.03
CA ALA A 35 19.92 -15.60 -9.66
C ALA A 35 18.69 -16.36 -9.12
N ASP A 36 18.30 -16.12 -7.87
CA ASP A 36 17.21 -16.82 -7.19
C ASP A 36 15.82 -16.29 -7.61
N ASN A 37 15.70 -14.99 -7.83
CA ASN A 37 14.47 -14.36 -8.31
C ASN A 37 14.75 -13.09 -9.12
N PRO A 38 15.16 -13.22 -10.40
CA PRO A 38 15.58 -12.08 -11.23
C PRO A 38 14.45 -11.11 -11.56
N PHE A 39 13.20 -11.56 -11.46
CA PHE A 39 12.00 -10.74 -11.69
C PHE A 39 11.42 -10.14 -10.41
N GLU A 40 12.07 -10.36 -9.25
CA GLU A 40 11.70 -9.65 -8.03
C GLU A 40 11.86 -8.15 -8.24
N THR A 41 10.91 -7.39 -7.72
CA THR A 41 11.00 -5.93 -7.65
C THR A 41 10.86 -5.48 -6.21
N LYS A 42 11.79 -4.61 -5.80
CA LYS A 42 11.81 -3.97 -4.47
C LYS A 42 11.47 -2.49 -4.54
N GLN A 43 11.26 -1.97 -5.75
CA GLN A 43 11.01 -0.57 -6.02
C GLN A 43 9.79 -0.48 -6.94
N ALA A 44 8.74 0.10 -6.39
CA ALA A 44 7.47 0.35 -7.07
C ALA A 44 6.82 1.60 -6.46
N PRO A 45 5.78 2.18 -7.09
CA PRO A 45 5.09 3.34 -6.56
C PRO A 45 4.51 3.06 -5.19
N SER A 46 4.92 3.84 -4.18
CA SER A 46 4.34 3.70 -2.85
C SER A 46 2.89 4.19 -2.79
N LEU A 47 2.57 5.23 -3.56
CA LEU A 47 1.26 5.85 -3.60
C LEU A 47 0.86 6.07 -5.05
N ARG A 48 -0.39 5.76 -5.39
CA ARG A 48 -1.03 6.20 -6.63
C ARG A 48 -2.27 7.00 -6.27
N THR A 49 -2.48 8.11 -6.95
CA THR A 49 -3.60 9.04 -6.71
C THR A 49 -4.16 9.56 -8.01
N LEU A 50 -5.48 9.72 -8.06
CA LEU A 50 -6.19 10.46 -9.09
C LEU A 50 -7.01 11.54 -8.40
N PHE A 51 -6.79 12.80 -8.77
CA PHE A 51 -7.55 13.93 -8.23
C PHE A 51 -8.57 14.40 -9.27
N ASP A 52 -9.85 14.39 -8.90
CA ASP A 52 -10.87 15.10 -9.65
C ASP A 52 -10.96 16.53 -9.13
N LEU A 53 -10.43 17.48 -9.90
CA LEU A 53 -10.38 18.89 -9.51
C LEU A 53 -11.75 19.59 -9.59
N SER A 54 -12.74 18.98 -10.24
CA SER A 54 -14.11 19.50 -10.30
C SER A 54 -14.94 19.05 -9.09
N ASP A 55 -14.67 17.84 -8.58
CA ASP A 55 -15.25 17.31 -7.35
C ASP A 55 -14.25 16.41 -6.61
N LEU A 56 -13.58 16.96 -5.59
CA LEU A 56 -12.55 16.25 -4.84
C LEU A 56 -13.07 14.98 -4.14
N GLU A 57 -14.39 14.85 -3.87
CA GLU A 57 -14.97 13.66 -3.25
C GLU A 57 -15.00 12.44 -4.19
N GLN A 58 -14.72 12.64 -5.48
CA GLN A 58 -14.53 11.58 -6.48
C GLN A 58 -13.06 11.17 -6.65
N SER A 59 -12.13 11.79 -5.90
CA SER A 59 -10.71 11.45 -5.97
C SER A 59 -10.45 10.02 -5.49
N LEU A 60 -9.37 9.43 -5.98
CA LEU A 60 -9.00 8.03 -5.72
C LEU A 60 -7.56 7.93 -5.23
N PHE A 61 -7.28 6.94 -4.39
CA PHE A 61 -5.93 6.65 -3.93
C PHE A 61 -5.71 5.17 -3.64
N ILE A 62 -4.45 4.75 -3.61
CA ILE A 62 -4.07 3.42 -3.12
C ILE A 62 -2.60 3.40 -2.67
N TYR A 63 -2.33 2.70 -1.56
CA TYR A 63 -0.98 2.36 -1.10
C TYR A 63 -0.64 0.91 -1.42
N GLN A 64 0.64 0.58 -1.58
CA GLN A 64 1.07 -0.78 -1.94
C GLN A 64 0.83 -1.84 -0.86
N THR A 65 0.57 -1.44 0.40
CA THR A 65 0.36 -2.36 1.52
C THR A 65 -0.97 -2.10 2.25
N GLY A 66 -1.01 -1.05 3.07
CA GLY A 66 -2.08 -0.68 3.97
C GLY A 66 -1.64 0.52 4.81
N GLN A 67 -2.53 1.06 5.64
CA GLN A 67 -2.28 2.29 6.41
C GLN A 67 -1.69 2.07 7.81
N SER A 68 -1.49 0.81 8.23
CA SER A 68 -0.94 0.50 9.55
C SER A 68 0.41 -0.20 9.42
N GLY A 69 1.39 0.21 10.22
CA GLY A 69 2.66 -0.51 10.36
C GLY A 69 2.60 -1.72 11.31
N TRP A 70 1.46 -1.96 11.97
CA TRP A 70 1.31 -3.06 12.93
C TRP A 70 0.87 -4.35 12.24
N VAL A 71 1.70 -5.40 12.28
CA VAL A 71 1.50 -6.64 11.50
C VAL A 71 0.17 -7.36 11.78
N GLN A 72 -0.38 -7.24 13.00
CA GLN A 72 -1.66 -7.86 13.37
C GLN A 72 -2.87 -6.97 13.06
N SER A 73 -2.64 -5.74 12.59
CA SER A 73 -3.72 -4.85 12.17
C SER A 73 -4.35 -5.36 10.89
N LYS A 74 -5.69 -5.34 10.84
CA LYS A 74 -6.43 -5.58 9.58
C LYS A 74 -6.04 -4.58 8.49
N LEU A 75 -5.48 -3.41 8.85
CA LEU A 75 -5.04 -2.36 7.93
C LEU A 75 -3.57 -2.48 7.51
N TYR A 76 -2.87 -3.58 7.85
CA TYR A 76 -1.46 -3.78 7.52
C TYR A 76 -1.23 -4.08 6.04
N ARG A 77 -2.12 -4.89 5.45
CA ARG A 77 -1.97 -5.46 4.10
C ARG A 77 -3.24 -5.41 3.27
N ASN A 78 -4.28 -4.71 3.74
CA ASN A 78 -5.61 -4.70 3.12
C ASN A 78 -5.67 -4.03 1.73
N MET A 79 -4.67 -3.24 1.36
CA MET A 79 -4.60 -2.56 0.06
C MET A 79 -3.74 -3.31 -0.96
N SER A 80 -2.89 -4.25 -0.51
CA SER A 80 -1.91 -4.93 -1.37
C SER A 80 -2.50 -5.61 -2.61
N GLY A 81 -3.61 -6.33 -2.44
CA GLY A 81 -4.31 -6.99 -3.56
C GLY A 81 -4.86 -5.99 -4.58
N LEU A 82 -5.55 -4.95 -4.09
CA LEU A 82 -6.11 -3.88 -4.94
C LEU A 82 -5.00 -3.15 -5.70
N TRP A 83 -3.94 -2.75 -5.01
CA TRP A 83 -2.80 -2.06 -5.61
C TRP A 83 -2.16 -2.89 -6.73
N ALA A 84 -1.99 -4.19 -6.52
CA ALA A 84 -1.39 -5.06 -7.54
C ALA A 84 -2.27 -5.25 -8.78
N GLN A 85 -3.58 -5.13 -8.61
CA GLN A 85 -4.57 -5.19 -9.69
C GLN A 85 -4.85 -3.82 -10.32
N ASN A 86 -4.13 -2.77 -9.90
CA ASN A 86 -4.35 -1.37 -10.30
C ASN A 86 -5.75 -0.83 -9.95
N GLU A 87 -6.32 -1.33 -8.85
CA GLU A 87 -7.57 -0.85 -8.27
C GLU A 87 -7.30 0.22 -7.20
N TYR A 88 -8.33 1.04 -6.94
CA TYR A 88 -8.22 2.21 -6.07
C TYR A 88 -9.33 2.24 -5.01
N LEU A 89 -9.07 2.99 -3.94
CA LEU A 89 -10.04 3.33 -2.90
C LEU A 89 -10.46 4.81 -3.03
N PRO A 90 -11.68 5.17 -2.62
CA PRO A 90 -12.11 6.57 -2.57
C PRO A 90 -11.26 7.41 -1.61
N LEU A 91 -10.81 8.57 -2.06
CA LEU A 91 -10.15 9.60 -1.25
C LEU A 91 -11.15 10.71 -0.94
N GLN A 92 -11.91 10.53 0.14
CA GLN A 92 -13.01 11.42 0.52
C GLN A 92 -12.64 12.30 1.71
N MET A 93 -12.96 13.59 1.64
CA MET A 93 -12.85 14.49 2.80
C MET A 93 -14.11 14.44 3.66
N LYS A 94 -15.27 14.18 3.05
CA LYS A 94 -16.58 14.09 3.72
C LYS A 94 -17.22 12.73 3.44
N PRO A 95 -16.68 11.63 3.99
CA PRO A 95 -17.23 10.30 3.76
C PRO A 95 -18.66 10.19 4.30
N LYS A 96 -19.57 9.58 3.52
CA LYS A 96 -20.96 9.35 3.95
C LYS A 96 -21.06 8.49 5.22
N ILE A 97 -20.10 7.58 5.43
CA ILE A 97 -20.05 6.67 6.57
C ILE A 97 -18.67 6.76 7.21
N ILE A 98 -18.62 7.16 8.48
CA ILE A 98 -17.41 7.12 9.30
C ILE A 98 -17.45 5.84 10.13
N ARG A 99 -16.55 4.89 9.84
CA ARG A 99 -16.47 3.62 10.59
C ARG A 99 -15.67 3.72 11.88
N ARG A 100 -14.76 4.69 11.97
CA ARG A 100 -13.89 4.88 13.14
C ARG A 100 -13.59 6.38 13.28
N GLN A 101 -13.93 6.93 14.43
CA GLN A 101 -13.60 8.29 14.84
C GLN A 101 -12.72 8.20 16.10
N LEU A 102 -11.66 9.00 16.14
CA LEU A 102 -10.79 9.14 17.30
C LEU A 102 -10.92 10.56 17.81
N ASP A 103 -11.63 10.73 18.92
CA ASP A 103 -11.75 12.02 19.59
C ASP A 103 -10.60 12.14 20.60
N LEU A 104 -9.68 13.06 20.35
CA LEU A 104 -8.57 13.35 21.25
C LEU A 104 -9.01 14.37 22.29
N ASN A 105 -9.55 13.88 23.40
CA ASN A 105 -9.83 14.73 24.56
C ASN A 105 -8.51 15.04 25.27
N ILE A 106 -7.99 16.24 25.05
CA ILE A 106 -6.86 16.76 25.82
C ILE A 106 -7.39 17.04 27.22
N LYS A 107 -6.91 16.31 28.23
CA LYS A 107 -7.17 16.67 29.63
C LYS A 107 -6.49 18.00 29.91
N GLU A 108 -7.26 19.03 30.27
CA GLU A 108 -6.71 20.22 30.89
C GLU A 108 -6.02 19.83 32.22
N LYS A 109 -4.87 20.43 32.48
CA LYS A 109 -4.04 20.18 33.66
C LYS A 109 -4.61 20.83 34.91
#